data_AF-Q8EA64-F1
#
_entry.id   AF-Q8EA64-F1
#
_cell.length_a   1.000
_cell.length_b   1.000
_cell.length_c   1.000
_cell.angle_alpha   90.00
_cell.angle_beta   90.00
_cell.angle_gamma   90.00
#
_symmetry.space_group_name_H-M   'P 1'
#
loop_
_entity.id
_entity.type
_entity.pdbx_description
1 polymer ?
#
loop_
_entity_poly.entity_id
_entity_poly.type
_entity_poly.pdbx_seq_one_letter_code
_entity_poly.pdbx_strand_id
1 'polypeptide(L)'
;MNMLKEILIQIQSGKTSYRPEKDSYESLLQFQDTAKHILYAKSKGYVHDVKSQNNFQHPGRLVDHLIVQGGITFKGEQFILSPEVMNNALSFQEDIIELKPNIAGIGVNLNAAYRWLTRKLKK
;
A
#
# COMPACT_ATOMS: atom_id res chain seq x y z
N MET A 1 -20.63 -4.25 -3.31
CA MET A 1 -20.22 -3.30 -2.27
C MET A 1 -18.72 -3.11 -2.39
N ASN A 2 -18.18 -1.90 -2.19
CA ASN A 2 -16.73 -1.67 -2.24
C ASN A 2 -15.99 -2.48 -1.13
N MET A 3 -14.97 -3.26 -1.50
CA MET A 3 -14.17 -4.08 -0.57
C MET A 3 -13.61 -3.27 0.62
N LEU A 4 -13.21 -2.02 0.40
CA LEU A 4 -12.76 -1.13 1.48
C LEU A 4 -13.87 -0.88 2.51
N LYS A 5 -15.10 -0.66 2.05
CA LYS A 5 -16.24 -0.43 2.94
C LYS A 5 -16.55 -1.68 3.75
N GLU A 6 -16.51 -2.86 3.12
CA GLU A 6 -16.69 -4.13 3.82
C GLU A 6 -15.65 -4.33 4.92
N ILE A 7 -14.38 -4.03 4.64
CA ILE A 7 -13.31 -4.07 5.65
C ILE A 7 -13.60 -3.10 6.79
N LEU A 8 -13.96 -1.84 6.49
CA LEU A 8 -14.24 -0.84 7.52
C LEU A 8 -15.44 -1.24 8.39
N ILE A 9 -16.48 -1.84 7.80
CA ILE A 9 -17.64 -2.39 8.54
C ILE A 9 -17.19 -3.53 9.48
N GLN A 10 -16.31 -4.42 9.03
CA GLN A 10 -15.76 -5.47 9.90
C GLN A 10 -14.94 -4.88 11.06
N ILE A 11 -14.15 -3.83 10.81
CA ILE A 11 -13.41 -3.13 11.87
C ILE A 11 -14.37 -2.47 12.85
N GLN A 12 -15.43 -1.83 12.35
CA GLN A 12 -16.50 -1.25 13.15
C GLN A 12 -17.17 -2.29 14.05
N SER A 13 -17.36 -3.52 13.55
CA SER A 13 -17.91 -4.64 14.33
C SER A 13 -16.91 -5.28 15.29
N GLY A 14 -15.70 -4.71 15.43
CA GLY A 14 -14.68 -5.14 16.40
C GLY A 14 -13.60 -6.08 15.85
N LYS A 15 -13.58 -6.36 14.54
CA LYS A 15 -12.49 -7.16 13.95
C LYS A 15 -11.21 -6.32 13.85
N THR A 16 -10.20 -6.68 14.64
CA THR A 16 -8.94 -5.93 14.72
C THR A 16 -7.74 -6.69 14.15
N SER A 17 -7.84 -8.00 13.95
CA SER A 17 -6.73 -8.84 13.49
C SER A 17 -7.05 -9.48 12.13
N TYR A 18 -6.11 -9.38 11.20
CA TYR A 18 -6.24 -9.86 9.83
C TYR A 18 -5.01 -10.66 9.43
N ARG A 19 -5.23 -11.90 8.97
CA ARG A 19 -4.20 -12.86 8.56
C ARG A 19 -4.68 -13.62 7.31
N PRO A 20 -3.77 -14.21 6.52
CA PRO A 20 -4.15 -15.15 5.47
C PRO A 20 -4.88 -16.34 6.09
N GLU A 21 -5.79 -16.95 5.32
CA GLU A 21 -6.62 -18.06 5.80
C GLU A 21 -5.80 -19.31 6.15
N LYS A 22 -4.67 -19.50 5.47
CA LYS A 22 -3.77 -20.64 5.62
C LYS A 22 -2.32 -20.16 5.60
N ASP A 23 -1.45 -20.97 6.16
CA ASP A 23 0.00 -20.80 6.10
C ASP A 23 0.54 -21.38 4.79
N SER A 24 0.14 -20.77 3.67
CA SER A 24 0.61 -21.12 2.33
C SER A 24 0.96 -19.86 1.55
N TYR A 25 1.90 -19.98 0.62
CA TYR A 25 2.31 -18.85 -0.22
C TYR A 25 1.15 -18.31 -1.06
N GLU A 26 0.26 -19.17 -1.53
CA GLU A 26 -0.93 -18.77 -2.30
C GLU A 26 -1.91 -17.97 -1.45
N SER A 27 -2.23 -18.43 -0.24
CA SER A 27 -3.10 -17.69 0.68
C SER A 27 -2.49 -16.37 1.12
N LEU A 28 -1.16 -16.31 1.28
CA LEU A 28 -0.42 -15.09 1.57
C LEU A 28 -0.53 -14.08 0.41
N LEU A 29 -0.42 -14.53 -0.84
CA LEU A 29 -0.60 -13.67 -2.02
C LEU A 29 -2.03 -13.12 -2.12
N GLN A 30 -3.04 -13.97 -1.90
CA GLN A 30 -4.45 -13.54 -1.89
C GLN A 30 -4.72 -12.52 -0.78
N PHE A 31 -4.08 -12.68 0.39
CA PHE A 31 -4.22 -11.75 1.50
C PHE A 31 -3.66 -10.34 1.22
N GLN A 32 -2.75 -10.17 0.26
CA GLN A 32 -2.14 -8.87 -0.01
C GLN A 32 -3.15 -7.81 -0.44
N ASP A 33 -4.25 -8.21 -1.11
CA ASP A 33 -5.27 -7.24 -1.53
C ASP A 33 -6.03 -6.67 -0.32
N THR A 34 -6.43 -7.53 0.61
CA THR A 34 -6.98 -7.12 1.92
C THR A 34 -6.01 -6.23 2.68
N ALA A 35 -4.72 -6.62 2.71
CA ALA A 35 -3.70 -5.86 3.41
C ALA A 35 -3.52 -4.44 2.83
N LYS A 36 -3.47 -4.32 1.49
CA LYS A 36 -3.41 -3.03 0.79
C LYS A 36 -4.58 -2.13 1.14
N HIS A 37 -5.81 -2.66 1.17
CA HIS A 37 -6.99 -1.88 1.51
C HIS A 37 -6.97 -1.38 2.96
N ILE A 38 -6.52 -2.20 3.92
CA ILE A 38 -6.39 -1.78 5.32
C ILE A 38 -5.31 -0.69 5.47
N LEU A 39 -4.17 -0.85 4.81
CA LEU A 39 -3.10 0.16 4.83
C LEU A 39 -3.51 1.46 4.14
N TYR A 40 -4.30 1.36 3.06
CA TYR A 40 -4.93 2.51 2.43
C TYR A 40 -5.94 3.20 3.36
N ALA A 41 -6.76 2.44 4.09
CA ALA A 41 -7.66 2.99 5.10
C ALA A 41 -6.90 3.82 6.14
N LYS A 42 -5.74 3.33 6.59
CA LYS A 42 -4.85 4.08 7.49
C LYS A 42 -4.34 5.35 6.83
N SER A 43 -3.82 5.28 5.60
CA SER A 43 -3.26 6.46 4.93
C SER A 43 -4.30 7.55 4.65
N LYS A 44 -5.58 7.18 4.50
CA LYS A 44 -6.70 8.12 4.39
C LYS A 44 -7.25 8.60 5.72
N GLY A 45 -6.77 8.06 6.84
CA GLY A 45 -7.26 8.38 8.18
C GLY A 45 -8.67 7.87 8.43
N TYR A 46 -9.06 6.73 7.82
CA TYR A 46 -10.34 6.08 8.10
C TYR A 46 -10.27 5.20 9.34
N VAL A 47 -9.08 4.72 9.70
CA VAL A 47 -8.79 3.97 10.93
C VAL A 47 -7.71 4.69 11.72
N HIS A 48 -7.67 4.48 13.04
CA HIS A 48 -6.76 5.19 13.94
C HIS A 48 -5.29 4.83 13.72
N ASP A 49 -4.92 3.56 13.87
CA ASP A 49 -3.59 3.06 13.53
C ASP A 49 -3.66 1.60 13.04
N VAL A 50 -2.64 1.19 12.30
CA VAL A 50 -2.45 -0.20 11.86
C VAL A 50 -0.98 -0.56 12.01
N LYS A 51 -0.72 -1.68 12.67
CA LYS A 51 0.59 -2.34 12.68
C LYS A 51 0.60 -3.49 11.69
N SER A 52 1.65 -3.57 10.88
CA SER A 52 1.86 -4.63 9.90
C SER A 52 3.10 -5.43 10.24
N GLN A 53 3.01 -6.74 10.09
CA GLN A 53 4.14 -7.65 10.08
C GLN A 53 4.30 -8.21 8.66
N ASN A 54 5.56 -8.42 8.28
CA ASN A 54 5.90 -9.05 7.01
C ASN A 54 6.33 -10.49 7.26
N ASN A 55 5.99 -11.35 6.31
CA ASN A 55 6.50 -12.70 6.22
C ASN A 55 7.99 -12.68 5.85
N PHE A 56 8.79 -13.47 6.56
CA PHE A 56 10.22 -13.67 6.29
C PHE A 56 10.55 -15.05 5.73
N GLN A 57 9.58 -15.97 5.68
CA GLN A 57 9.75 -17.32 5.15
C GLN A 57 9.69 -17.35 3.62
N HIS A 58 8.97 -16.42 3.01
CA HIS A 58 8.80 -16.30 1.57
C HIS A 58 9.42 -15.01 1.02
N PRO A 59 9.94 -15.02 -0.22
CA PRO A 59 10.49 -13.82 -0.85
C PRO A 59 9.42 -12.76 -1.09
N GLY A 60 9.83 -11.49 -1.20
CA GLY A 60 8.95 -10.38 -1.59
C GLY A 60 8.38 -9.55 -0.43
N ARG A 61 8.76 -9.82 0.83
CA ARG A 61 8.33 -9.05 2.03
C ARG A 61 6.81 -8.85 2.10
N LEU A 62 6.07 -9.91 1.77
CA LEU A 62 4.61 -9.91 1.77
C LEU A 62 4.08 -9.71 3.20
N VAL A 63 2.97 -9.00 3.36
CA VAL A 63 2.35 -8.78 4.67
C VAL A 63 1.67 -10.08 5.12
N ASP A 64 1.96 -10.58 6.32
CA ASP A 64 1.33 -11.79 6.88
C ASP A 64 0.33 -11.49 8.00
N HIS A 65 0.48 -10.38 8.69
CA HIS A 65 -0.40 -10.02 9.79
C HIS A 65 -0.60 -8.50 9.87
N LEU A 66 -1.86 -8.09 10.01
CA LEU A 66 -2.23 -6.71 10.34
C LEU A 66 -3.05 -6.67 11.63
N ILE A 67 -2.73 -5.69 12.47
CA ILE A 67 -3.50 -5.37 13.67
C ILE A 67 -3.95 -3.91 13.59
N VAL A 68 -5.25 -3.69 13.62
CA VAL A 68 -5.87 -2.37 13.71
C VAL A 68 -5.97 -1.96 15.18
N GLN A 69 -5.47 -0.77 15.50
CA GLN A 69 -5.48 -0.22 16.85
C GLN A 69 -6.38 1.02 16.88
N GLY A 70 -7.32 1.07 17.83
CA GLY A 70 -8.25 2.19 17.98
C GLY A 70 -9.49 2.16 17.08
N GLY A 71 -9.63 1.15 16.20
CA GLY A 71 -10.83 0.97 15.37
C GLY A 71 -10.98 1.99 14.24
N ILE A 72 -12.22 2.23 13.80
CA ILE A 72 -12.53 3.23 12.78
C ILE A 72 -12.61 4.64 13.39
N THR A 73 -12.29 5.64 12.60
CA THR A 73 -12.44 7.06 12.96
C THR A 73 -13.81 7.58 12.49
N PHE A 74 -14.21 8.77 12.98
CA PHE A 74 -15.39 9.47 12.47
C PHE A 74 -15.38 9.67 10.94
N LYS A 75 -14.21 9.94 10.35
CA LYS A 75 -14.07 10.05 8.89
C LYS A 75 -14.34 8.71 8.19
N GLY A 76 -13.92 7.60 8.80
CA GLY A 76 -14.22 6.25 8.34
C GLY A 76 -15.72 5.96 8.35
N GLU A 77 -16.42 6.34 9.43
CA GLU A 77 -17.89 6.22 9.54
C GLU A 77 -18.61 6.99 8.43
N GLN A 78 -18.23 8.26 8.21
CA GLN A 78 -18.78 9.07 7.14
C GLN A 78 -18.55 8.45 5.76
N PHE A 79 -17.37 7.85 5.53
CA PHE A 79 -17.08 7.17 4.28
C PHE A 79 -17.96 5.93 4.05
N ILE A 80 -18.22 5.13 5.08
CA ILE A 80 -19.14 3.98 5.00
C ILE A 80 -20.53 4.44 4.53
N LEU A 81 -21.06 5.49 5.16
CA LEU A 81 -22.40 6.04 4.90
C LEU A 81 -22.51 6.83 3.59
N SER A 82 -21.39 7.28 3.03
CA SER A 82 -21.39 8.06 1.79
C SER A 82 -21.92 7.25 0.61
N PRO A 83 -22.86 7.77 -0.22
CA PRO A 83 -23.22 7.13 -1.48
C PRO A 83 -21.98 7.06 -2.37
N GLU A 84 -21.77 5.92 -3.03
CA GLU A 84 -20.55 5.66 -3.81
C GLU A 84 -20.39 6.68 -4.94
N VAL A 85 -19.58 7.72 -4.74
CA VAL A 85 -19.06 8.52 -5.85
C VAL A 85 -17.92 7.72 -6.45
N MET A 86 -18.25 6.90 -7.46
CA MET A 86 -17.27 6.23 -8.32
C MET A 86 -16.41 7.30 -9.01
N ASN A 87 -15.25 7.60 -8.43
CA ASN A 87 -14.12 8.20 -9.15
C ASN A 87 -12.89 7.95 -8.30
N ASN A 88 -12.34 6.75 -8.44
CA ASN A 88 -10.91 6.48 -8.56
C ASN A 88 -10.82 4.97 -8.64
N ALA A 89 -10.83 4.47 -9.88
CA ALA A 89 -10.14 3.24 -10.17
C ALA A 89 -8.83 3.26 -9.38
N LEU A 90 -8.55 2.17 -8.68
CA LEU A 90 -7.27 1.88 -8.09
C LEU A 90 -6.22 1.80 -9.21
N SER A 91 -5.88 2.94 -9.82
CA SER A 91 -4.54 3.15 -10.30
C SER A 91 -3.70 3.22 -9.03
N PHE A 92 -3.26 2.06 -8.55
CA PHE A 92 -1.86 1.99 -8.18
C PHE A 92 -1.10 2.40 -9.44
N GLN A 93 -1.01 3.71 -9.70
CA GLN A 93 0.13 4.24 -10.40
C GLN A 93 1.28 3.70 -9.57
N GLU A 94 2.02 2.79 -10.20
CA GLU A 94 3.40 2.58 -9.80
C GLU A 94 3.96 3.99 -9.68
N ASP A 95 4.05 4.47 -8.42
CA ASP A 95 4.95 5.57 -8.12
C ASP A 95 6.26 5.04 -8.66
N ILE A 96 6.65 5.54 -9.83
CA ILE A 96 8.01 5.47 -10.30
C ILE A 96 8.76 6.08 -9.14
N ILE A 97 9.30 5.23 -8.28
CA ILE A 97 10.21 5.63 -7.24
C ILE A 97 11.33 6.26 -8.05
N GLU A 98 11.35 7.59 -8.14
CA GLU A 98 12.54 8.33 -8.50
C GLU A 98 13.55 7.97 -7.42
N LEU A 99 14.25 6.86 -7.66
CA LEU A 99 15.53 6.59 -7.04
C LEU A 99 16.38 7.77 -7.50
N LYS A 100 16.45 8.82 -6.68
CA LYS A 100 17.60 9.71 -6.63
C LYS A 100 18.69 8.89 -5.95
N PRO A 101 19.64 8.28 -6.67
CA PRO A 101 20.82 7.74 -6.02
C PRO A 101 21.56 8.93 -5.40
N ASN A 102 21.34 9.15 -4.12
CA ASN A 102 22.10 10.12 -3.36
C ASN A 102 23.45 9.45 -3.06
N ILE A 103 24.36 9.50 -4.03
CA ILE A 103 25.76 9.09 -3.83
C ILE A 103 26.48 10.32 -3.28
N ALA A 104 26.62 10.36 -1.96
CA ALA A 104 27.58 11.20 -1.25
C ALA A 104 27.63 12.69 -1.68
N GLY A 105 26.48 13.35 -1.84
CA GLY A 105 26.41 14.81 -2.01
C GLY A 105 26.78 15.37 -3.39
N ILE A 106 26.95 14.53 -4.41
CA ILE A 106 27.24 14.99 -5.78
C ILE A 106 25.97 14.83 -6.63
N GLY A 107 25.34 15.96 -6.98
CA GLY A 107 24.17 15.98 -7.86
C GLY A 107 24.54 15.58 -9.29
N VAL A 108 24.24 14.35 -9.68
CA VAL A 108 24.44 13.89 -11.07
C VAL A 108 23.26 14.35 -11.92
N ASN A 109 23.49 15.31 -12.81
CA ASN A 109 22.48 15.78 -13.75
C ASN A 109 22.31 14.75 -14.89
N LEU A 110 21.24 13.96 -14.83
CA LEU A 110 20.94 12.88 -15.78
C LEU A 110 20.88 13.35 -17.24
N ASN A 111 20.42 14.58 -17.48
CA ASN A 111 20.39 15.18 -18.83
C ASN A 111 21.80 15.42 -19.39
N ALA A 112 22.78 15.76 -18.54
CA ALA A 112 24.17 15.92 -18.96
C ALA A 112 24.81 14.55 -19.25
N ALA A 113 24.52 13.53 -18.44
CA ALA A 113 25.00 12.17 -18.64
C ALA A 113 24.46 11.57 -19.95
N TYR A 114 23.17 11.74 -20.24
CA TYR A 114 22.55 11.27 -21.49
C TYR A 114 23.17 11.92 -22.74
N ARG A 115 23.42 13.24 -22.71
CA ARG A 115 24.10 13.96 -23.79
C ARG A 115 25.55 13.49 -23.99
N TRP A 116 26.25 13.11 -22.94
CA TRP A 116 27.61 12.56 -23.05
C TRP A 116 27.61 11.14 -23.63
N LEU A 117 26.70 10.29 -23.16
CA LEU A 117 26.59 8.91 -23.62
C LEU A 117 26.24 8.83 -25.11
N THR A 118 25.27 9.65 -25.54
CA THR A 118 24.85 9.72 -26.96
C THR A 118 25.93 10.27 -27.89
N ARG A 119 26.86 11.09 -27.39
CA ARG A 119 28.04 11.54 -28.16
C ARG A 119 29.10 10.45 -28.31
N LYS A 120 29.20 9.53 -27.35
CA LYS A 120 30.15 8.41 -27.41
C LYS A 120 29.71 7.27 -28.32
N LEU A 121 28.40 7.10 -28.51
CA LEU A 121 27.82 6.08 -29.39
C LEU A 121 27.79 6.46 -30.88
N LYS A 122 28.09 7.72 -31.22
CA LYS A 122 28.16 8.23 -32.60
C LYS A 122 29.60 8.37 -33.15
N LYS A 123 30.59 7.76 -32.49
CA LYS A 123 32.00 7.76 -32.91
C LYS A 123 32.49 6.34 -33.11
#